data_AF-A0A0R1ZNK7-F1
#
_entry.id   AF-A0A0R1ZNK7-F1
#
_cell.length_a   1.000
_cell.length_b   1.000
_cell.length_c   1.000
_cell.angle_alpha   90.00
_cell.angle_beta   90.00
_cell.angle_gamma   90.00
#
_symmetry.space_group_name_H-M   'P 1'
#
loop_
_entity.id
_entity.type
_entity.pdbx_description
1 polymer ?
#
loop_
_entity_poly.entity_id
_entity_poly.type
_entity_poly.pdbx_seq_one_letter_code
_entity_poly.pdbx_strand_id
1 'polypeptide(L)'
;MSEQKEYTIKQIADELGVSKAAIQQKMTNDFRKKFTSRKKISNRLTIVINHEGYLQLKQNSKGKKDKQDKISDDVIEVLKKQLEEKDKQIEKLQVLLNQSQQLQLQQNEKIKLLETKSKNHWWQRLFK
;
A
#
# COMPACT_ATOMS: atom_id res chain seq x y z
N MET A 1 -8.47 24.43 41.81
CA MET A 1 -8.78 25.14 40.55
C MET A 1 -8.49 24.17 39.42
N SER A 2 -9.49 23.47 38.90
CA SER A 2 -9.27 22.46 37.85
C SER A 2 -8.86 23.17 36.56
N GLU A 3 -7.65 22.91 36.08
CA GLU A 3 -7.13 23.45 34.84
C GLU A 3 -7.98 22.91 33.68
N GLN A 4 -8.87 23.75 33.15
CA GLN A 4 -9.73 23.35 32.05
C GLN A 4 -8.87 23.30 30.79
N LYS A 5 -8.41 22.09 30.44
CA LYS A 5 -7.52 21.87 29.32
C LYS A 5 -8.21 22.26 28.01
N GLU A 6 -7.58 23.18 27.30
CA GLU A 6 -8.06 23.71 26.03
C GLU A 6 -7.07 23.39 24.92
N TYR A 7 -7.61 23.16 23.74
CA TYR A 7 -6.85 22.73 22.59
C TYR A 7 -7.12 23.62 21.40
N THR A 8 -6.07 24.01 20.69
CA THR A 8 -6.21 24.70 19.40
C THR A 8 -6.60 23.72 18.31
N ILE A 9 -7.27 24.19 17.26
CA ILE A 9 -7.61 23.37 16.08
C ILE A 9 -6.35 22.70 15.50
N LYS A 10 -5.18 23.35 15.57
CA LYS A 10 -3.90 22.77 15.15
C LYS A 10 -3.53 21.55 16.00
N GLN A 11 -3.53 21.69 17.32
CA GLN A 11 -3.19 20.57 18.22
C GLN A 11 -4.13 19.39 18.02
N ILE A 12 -5.44 19.64 17.85
CA ILE A 12 -6.42 18.59 17.60
C ILE A 12 -6.18 17.92 16.24
N ALA A 13 -5.80 18.68 15.21
CA ALA A 13 -5.45 18.15 13.90
C ALA A 13 -4.26 17.20 13.98
N ASP A 14 -3.20 17.66 14.63
CA ASP A 14 -1.95 16.92 14.80
C ASP A 14 -2.18 15.65 15.65
N GLU A 15 -2.97 15.72 16.74
CA GLU A 15 -3.30 14.55 17.58
C GLU A 15 -4.22 13.53 16.90
N LEU A 16 -5.19 13.98 16.11
CA LEU A 16 -6.16 13.10 15.45
C LEU A 16 -5.68 12.60 14.08
N GLY A 17 -4.55 13.11 13.57
CA GLY A 17 -4.03 12.76 12.25
C GLY A 17 -4.94 13.20 11.10
N VAL A 18 -5.68 14.30 11.27
CA VAL A 18 -6.63 14.84 10.28
C VAL A 18 -6.30 16.28 9.94
N SER A 19 -6.75 16.76 8.78
CA SER A 19 -6.50 18.16 8.39
C SER A 19 -7.30 19.15 9.26
N LYS A 20 -6.76 20.38 9.42
CA LYS A 20 -7.45 21.48 10.10
C LYS A 20 -8.83 21.77 9.48
N ALA A 21 -8.92 21.68 8.15
CA ALA A 21 -10.17 21.87 7.42
C ALA A 21 -11.21 20.79 7.78
N ALA A 22 -10.78 19.52 7.91
CA ALA A 22 -11.67 18.43 8.31
C ALA A 22 -12.25 18.64 9.71
N ILE A 23 -11.47 19.20 10.64
CA ILE A 23 -11.98 19.57 11.97
C ILE A 23 -13.00 20.71 11.85
N GLN A 24 -12.69 21.76 11.11
CA GLN A 24 -13.59 22.90 10.94
C GLN A 24 -14.94 22.53 10.30
N GLN A 25 -14.95 21.58 9.36
CA GLN A 25 -16.16 21.03 8.76
C GLN A 25 -17.02 20.28 9.78
N LYS A 26 -16.40 19.58 10.74
CA LYS A 26 -17.11 18.89 11.83
C LYS A 26 -17.65 19.85 12.91
N MET A 27 -17.15 21.09 12.96
CA MET A 27 -17.60 22.11 13.91
C MET A 27 -18.85 22.83 13.37
N THR A 28 -20.02 22.25 13.60
CA THR A 28 -21.32 22.89 13.31
C THR A 28 -21.53 24.16 14.13
N ASN A 29 -22.50 25.01 13.74
CA ASN A 29 -22.79 26.25 14.46
C ASN A 29 -23.13 26.01 15.94
N ASP A 30 -23.85 24.94 16.26
CA ASP A 30 -24.19 24.59 17.64
C ASP A 30 -22.97 24.10 18.43
N PHE A 31 -22.09 23.33 17.78
CA PHE A 31 -20.82 22.92 18.37
C PHE A 31 -19.94 24.12 18.70
N ARG A 32 -19.85 25.10 17.78
CA ARG A 32 -19.08 26.33 17.98
C ARG A 32 -19.59 27.14 19.16
N LYS A 33 -20.90 27.28 19.32
CA LYS A 33 -21.50 28.01 20.45
C LYS A 33 -21.22 27.35 21.80
N LYS A 34 -21.18 26.01 21.86
CA LYS A 34 -21.06 25.26 23.12
C LYS A 34 -19.61 25.00 23.55
N PHE A 35 -18.72 24.72 22.60
CA PHE A 35 -17.42 24.14 22.90
C PHE A 35 -16.23 24.98 22.45
N THR A 36 -16.47 26.15 21.82
CA THR A 36 -15.38 27.00 21.33
C THR A 36 -15.33 28.33 22.06
N SER A 37 -14.13 28.84 22.25
CA SER A 37 -13.87 30.15 22.83
C SER A 37 -12.75 30.84 22.06
N ARG A 38 -12.72 32.17 22.08
CA ARG A 38 -11.62 32.94 21.50
C ARG A 38 -10.67 33.34 22.61
N LYS A 39 -9.39 32.99 22.47
CA LYS A 39 -8.33 33.44 23.37
C LYS A 39 -7.22 34.14 22.60
N LYS A 40 -6.61 35.13 23.24
CA LYS A 40 -5.48 35.87 22.68
C LYS A 40 -4.21 35.06 22.97
N ILE A 41 -3.68 34.40 21.94
CA ILE A 41 -2.44 33.65 22.00
C ILE A 41 -1.44 34.38 21.10
N SER A 42 -0.29 34.77 21.66
CA SER A 42 0.77 35.48 20.91
C SER A 42 0.23 36.69 20.12
N ASN A 43 -0.50 37.55 20.84
CA ASN A 43 -1.14 38.76 20.31
C ASN A 43 -2.21 38.56 19.20
N ARG A 44 -2.57 37.31 18.86
CA ARG A 44 -3.60 36.95 17.88
C ARG A 44 -4.79 36.26 18.55
N LEU A 45 -6.01 36.64 18.16
CA LEU A 45 -7.23 35.93 18.56
C LEU A 45 -7.30 34.57 17.87
N THR A 46 -7.27 33.49 18.66
CA THR A 46 -7.30 32.11 18.20
C THR A 46 -8.48 31.37 18.79
N ILE A 47 -9.12 30.51 18.00
CA ILE A 47 -10.21 29.65 18.45
C ILE A 47 -9.62 28.45 19.19
N VAL A 48 -10.02 28.29 20.45
CA VAL A 48 -9.69 27.16 21.30
C VAL A 48 -10.96 26.34 21.57
N ILE A 49 -10.78 25.03 21.71
CA ILE A 49 -11.85 24.07 21.97
C ILE A 49 -11.62 23.51 23.38
N ASN A 50 -12.68 23.44 24.18
CA ASN A 50 -12.60 22.84 25.51
C ASN A 50 -12.42 21.31 25.42
N HIS A 51 -12.08 20.69 26.55
CA HIS A 51 -11.84 19.25 26.61
C HIS A 51 -13.06 18.42 26.15
N GLU A 52 -14.29 18.83 26.49
CA GLU A 52 -15.52 18.14 26.08
C GLU A 52 -15.72 18.17 24.56
N GLY A 53 -15.51 19.32 23.93
CA GLY A 53 -15.56 19.44 22.47
C GLY A 53 -14.49 18.60 21.78
N TYR A 54 -13.29 18.52 22.36
CA TYR A 54 -12.25 17.60 21.89
C TYR A 54 -12.69 16.13 21.95
N LEU A 55 -13.31 15.69 23.04
CA LEU A 55 -13.82 14.32 23.17
C LEU A 55 -14.88 14.00 22.12
N GLN A 56 -15.80 14.94 21.84
CA GLN A 56 -16.80 14.76 20.76
C GLN A 56 -16.14 14.64 19.38
N LEU A 57 -15.14 15.47 19.09
CA LEU A 57 -14.39 15.39 17.83
C LEU A 57 -13.62 14.07 17.70
N LYS A 58 -13.08 13.55 18.81
CA LYS A 58 -12.34 12.29 18.89
C LYS A 58 -13.25 11.06 18.75
N GLN A 59 -14.44 11.07 19.35
CA GLN A 59 -15.42 9.98 19.16
C GLN A 59 -15.85 9.89 17.70
N ASN A 60 -16.15 11.05 17.09
CA ASN A 60 -16.54 11.15 15.68
C ASN A 60 -15.40 10.91 14.68
N SER A 61 -14.13 10.90 15.12
CA SER A 61 -13.00 10.49 14.27
C SER A 61 -12.76 8.99 14.35
N LYS A 62 -12.94 8.36 15.52
CA LYS A 62 -12.83 6.91 15.69
C LYS A 62 -13.92 6.13 14.96
N GLY A 63 -15.17 6.60 14.99
CA GLY A 63 -16.30 5.93 14.31
C GLY A 63 -16.25 5.90 12.77
N LYS A 64 -15.25 6.50 12.14
CA LYS A 64 -15.00 6.40 10.69
C LYS A 64 -13.87 5.43 10.32
N LYS A 65 -13.08 4.93 11.27
CA LYS A 65 -12.10 3.87 10.97
C LYS A 65 -12.77 2.52 10.67
N ASP A 66 -13.99 2.31 11.15
CA ASP A 66 -14.76 1.08 10.91
C ASP A 66 -15.61 1.14 9.62
N LYS A 67 -15.52 2.24 8.87
CA LYS A 67 -16.07 2.37 7.50
C LYS A 67 -14.96 2.40 6.46
N GLN A 68 -13.85 1.73 6.74
CA GLN A 68 -12.94 1.28 5.71
C GLN A 68 -13.56 -0.01 5.15
N ASP A 69 -14.21 0.15 4.01
CA ASP A 69 -14.63 -0.86 3.04
C ASP A 69 -14.80 -2.28 3.61
N LYS A 70 -16.05 -2.64 3.91
CA LYS A 70 -16.44 -4.06 3.88
C LYS A 70 -16.27 -4.54 2.44
N ILE A 71 -15.04 -4.82 2.03
CA ILE A 71 -14.76 -5.70 0.90
C ILE A 71 -15.53 -6.96 1.23
N SER A 72 -16.56 -7.28 0.44
CA SER A 72 -17.39 -8.44 0.71
C SER A 72 -16.50 -9.69 0.73
N ASP A 73 -16.78 -10.62 1.63
CA ASP A 73 -16.06 -11.89 1.71
C ASP A 73 -16.01 -12.60 0.34
N ASP A 74 -17.04 -12.40 -0.50
CA ASP A 74 -17.09 -12.83 -1.90
C ASP A 74 -15.94 -12.27 -2.76
N VAL A 75 -15.61 -10.98 -2.62
CA VAL A 75 -14.48 -10.38 -3.37
C VAL A 75 -13.16 -10.95 -2.87
N ILE A 76 -13.03 -11.20 -1.57
CA ILE A 76 -11.85 -11.84 -1.00
C ILE A 76 -11.70 -13.27 -1.53
N GLU A 77 -12.80 -14.02 -1.63
CA GLU A 77 -12.80 -15.37 -2.19
C GLU A 77 -12.41 -15.37 -3.67
N VAL A 78 -12.96 -14.46 -4.47
CA VAL A 78 -12.61 -14.31 -5.89
C VAL A 78 -11.13 -13.98 -6.05
N LEU A 79 -10.59 -13.06 -5.24
CA LEU A 79 -9.18 -12.69 -5.29
C LEU A 79 -8.27 -13.87 -4.90
N LYS A 80 -8.65 -14.68 -3.91
CA LYS A 80 -7.91 -15.91 -3.55
C LYS A 80 -7.88 -16.91 -4.69
N LYS A 81 -9.04 -17.18 -5.32
CA LYS A 81 -9.13 -18.07 -6.49
C LYS A 81 -8.25 -17.59 -7.64
N GLN A 82 -8.27 -16.29 -7.93
CA GLN A 82 -7.40 -15.71 -8.96
C GLN A 82 -5.92 -15.85 -8.62
N LEU A 83 -5.55 -15.71 -7.34
CA LEU A 83 -4.17 -15.89 -6.90
C LEU A 83 -3.70 -17.33 -7.13
N GLU A 84 -4.51 -18.33 -6.75
CA GLU A 84 -4.21 -19.75 -6.96
C GLU A 84 -4.09 -20.10 -8.46
N GLU A 85 -4.94 -19.54 -9.32
CA GLU A 85 -4.84 -19.73 -10.77
C GLU A 85 -3.56 -19.12 -11.35
N LYS A 86 -3.16 -17.94 -10.86
CA LYS A 86 -1.91 -17.28 -11.25
C LYS A 86 -0.69 -18.08 -10.79
N ASP A 87 -0.71 -18.63 -9.58
CA ASP A 87 0.37 -19.49 -9.09
C ASP A 87 0.52 -20.74 -9.95
N LYS A 88 -0.59 -21.40 -10.32
CA LYS A 88 -0.57 -22.54 -11.27
C LYS A 88 -0.02 -22.16 -12.65
N GLN A 89 -0.31 -20.94 -13.13
CA GLN A 89 0.25 -20.45 -14.40
C GLN A 89 1.76 -20.21 -14.28
N ILE A 90 2.22 -19.64 -13.17
CA ILE A 90 3.65 -19.42 -12.90
C ILE A 90 4.39 -20.75 -12.86
N GLU A 91 3.86 -21.77 -12.18
CA GLU A 91 4.45 -23.11 -12.12
C GLU A 91 4.60 -23.73 -13.53
N LYS A 92 3.55 -23.66 -14.36
CA LYS A 92 3.60 -24.14 -15.75
C LYS A 92 4.67 -23.41 -16.57
N LEU A 93 4.76 -22.09 -16.42
CA LEU A 93 5.77 -21.29 -17.13
C LEU A 93 7.19 -21.65 -16.68
N GLN A 94 7.42 -21.89 -15.39
CA GLN A 94 8.72 -22.34 -14.87
C GLN A 94 9.12 -23.70 -15.46
N VAL A 95 8.19 -24.66 -15.52
CA VAL A 95 8.44 -25.98 -16.12
C VAL A 95 8.81 -25.84 -17.60
N LEU A 96 8.04 -25.07 -18.37
CA LEU A 96 8.29 -24.85 -19.80
C LEU A 96 9.63 -24.14 -20.03
N LEU A 97 9.98 -23.17 -19.19
CA LEU A 97 11.25 -22.46 -19.27
C LEU A 97 12.43 -23.43 -19.02
N ASN A 98 12.33 -24.27 -17.99
CA ASN A 98 13.35 -25.28 -17.67
C ASN A 98 13.53 -26.28 -18.83
N GLN A 99 12.43 -26.76 -19.41
CA GLN A 99 12.48 -27.65 -20.57
C GLN A 99 13.14 -26.98 -21.78
N SER A 100 12.80 -25.71 -22.04
CA SER A 100 13.40 -24.94 -23.14
C SER A 100 14.90 -24.76 -22.95
N GLN A 101 15.35 -24.44 -21.73
CA GLN A 101 16.78 -24.31 -21.40
C GLN A 101 17.53 -25.64 -21.60
N GLN A 102 16.96 -26.76 -21.15
CA GLN A 102 17.55 -28.08 -21.36
C GLN A 102 17.70 -28.43 -22.84
N LEU A 103 16.66 -28.18 -23.64
CA LEU A 103 16.70 -28.41 -25.08
C LEU A 103 17.77 -27.55 -25.78
N GLN A 104 17.89 -26.28 -25.39
CA GLN A 104 18.94 -25.40 -25.90
C GLN A 104 20.34 -25.90 -25.57
N LEU A 105 20.57 -26.38 -24.35
CA LEU A 105 21.85 -26.99 -23.96
C LEU A 105 22.17 -28.22 -24.81
N GLN A 106 21.21 -29.15 -24.96
CA GLN A 106 21.37 -30.34 -25.79
C GLN A 106 21.63 -30.00 -27.27
N GLN A 107 20.98 -28.96 -27.80
CA GLN A 107 21.19 -28.49 -29.16
C GLN A 107 22.62 -27.92 -29.33
N ASN A 108 23.07 -27.10 -28.38
CA ASN A 108 24.41 -26.51 -28.39
C ASN A 108 25.51 -27.58 -28.29
N GLU A 109 25.31 -28.62 -27.47
CA GLU A 109 26.24 -29.75 -27.39
C GLU A 109 26.32 -30.53 -28.70
N LYS A 110 25.17 -30.82 -29.33
CA LYS A 110 25.12 -31.48 -30.64
C LYS A 110 25.83 -30.66 -31.72
N ILE A 111 25.64 -29.34 -31.74
CA ILE A 111 26.32 -28.45 -32.68
C ILE A 111 27.85 -28.53 -32.50
N LYS A 112 28.34 -28.44 -31.26
CA LYS A 112 29.78 -28.58 -30.97
C LYS A 112 30.36 -29.92 -31.43
N LEU A 113 29.63 -31.02 -31.22
CA LEU A 113 30.04 -32.35 -31.68
C LEU A 113 30.10 -32.44 -33.21
N LEU A 114 29.15 -31.81 -33.92
CA LEU A 114 29.17 -31.77 -35.38
C LEU A 114 30.30 -30.89 -35.92
N GLU A 115 30.55 -29.74 -35.30
CA GLU A 115 31.66 -28.86 -35.67
C GLU A 115 33.02 -29.54 -35.49
N THR A 116 33.23 -30.25 -34.38
CA THR A 116 34.48 -30.98 -34.14
C THR A 116 34.67 -32.14 -35.12
N LYS A 117 33.62 -32.93 -35.39
CA LYS A 117 33.66 -33.99 -36.42
C LYS A 117 33.97 -33.43 -37.81
N SER A 118 33.32 -32.34 -38.19
CA SER A 118 33.55 -31.65 -39.46
C SER A 118 34.98 -31.14 -39.58
N LYS A 119 35.50 -30.45 -38.55
CA LYS A 119 36.90 -30.00 -38.49
C LYS A 119 37.86 -31.18 -38.63
N ASN A 120 37.67 -32.26 -37.87
CA ASN A 120 38.52 -33.44 -37.95
C ASN A 120 38.52 -34.06 -39.37
N HIS A 121 37.34 -34.18 -39.99
CA HIS A 121 37.22 -34.68 -41.36
C HIS A 121 37.88 -33.74 -42.39
N TRP A 122 37.76 -32.43 -42.21
CA TRP A 122 38.44 -31.43 -43.04
C TRP A 122 39.97 -31.51 -42.91
N TRP A 123 40.49 -31.62 -41.67
CA TRP A 123 41.92 -31.81 -41.41
C TRP A 123 42.46 -33.09 -42.06
N GLN A 124 41.72 -34.21 -41.98
CA GLN A 124 42.12 -35.48 -42.62
C GLN A 124 42.22 -35.40 -44.14
N ARG A 125 41.45 -34.52 -44.80
CA ARG A 125 41.49 -34.35 -46.26
C ARG A 125 42.62 -33.45 -46.75
N LEU A 126 43.16 -32.58 -45.90
CA LEU A 126 44.20 -31.62 -46.27
C LEU A 126 45.63 -32.14 -46.12
N PHE A 127 45.83 -33.15 -45.29
CA PHE A 127 47.15 -33.69 -44.95
C PHE A 127 47.33 -35.15 -45.42
N LYS A 128 46.58 -35.58 -46.43
CA LYS A 128 46.65 -36.91 -47.05
C LYS A 128 46.85 -36.76 -48.55
#